data_AF-A0A2E7VS92-F1
#
_entry.id   AF-A0A2E7VS92-F1
#
_cell.length_a   1.000
_cell.length_b   1.000
_cell.length_c   1.000
_cell.angle_alpha   90.00
_cell.angle_beta   90.00
_cell.angle_gamma   90.00
#
_symmetry.space_group_name_H-M   'P 1'
#
loop_
_entity.id
_entity.type
_entity.pdbx_description
1 polymer ?
#
loop_
_entity_poly.entity_id
_entity_poly.type
_entity_poly.pdbx_seq_one_letter_code
_entity_poly.pdbx_strand_id
1 'polypeptide(L)' 'MELKLFDVAVNNFSDAIYSDNLFYEAYYSRGVCYETLGNIMQAEVDYKRAIEIDSNYVYAIEALLELKEKNKNYKN' A
#
# COMPACT_ATOMS: atom_id res chain seq x y z
N MET A 1 17.27 8.81 7.29
CA MET A 1 16.98 7.77 8.31
C MET A 1 15.62 7.13 8.05
N GLU A 2 14.63 7.90 7.61
CA GLU A 2 13.25 7.45 7.36
C GLU A 2 13.13 6.36 6.29
N LEU A 3 13.85 6.44 5.17
CA LEU A 3 13.79 5.42 4.10
C LEU A 3 14.09 3.99 4.61
N LYS A 4 15.07 3.86 5.50
CA LYS A 4 15.43 2.55 6.10
C LYS A 4 14.33 1.99 7.01
N LEU A 5 13.53 2.86 7.64
CA LEU A 5 12.41 2.43 8.47
C LEU A 5 11.27 1.89 7.61
N PHE A 6 11.03 2.50 6.44
CA PHE A 6 10.02 2.01 5.50
C PHE A 6 10.41 0.67 4.89
N ASP A 7 11.68 0.44 4.56
CA ASP A 7 12.14 -0.88 4.08
C ASP A 7 11.92 -1.98 5.13
N VAL A 8 12.21 -1.68 6.40
CA VAL A 8 11.95 -2.62 7.52
C VAL A 8 10.45 -2.84 7.71
N ALA A 9 9.64 -1.79 7.63
CA ALA A 9 8.19 -1.89 7.74
C ALA A 9 7.59 -2.75 6.61
N VAL A 10 8.07 -2.60 5.37
CA VAL A 10 7.66 -3.43 4.23
C VAL A 10 7.90 -4.92 4.51
N ASN A 11 9.05 -5.27 5.09
CA ASN A 11 9.36 -6.66 5.43
C ASN A 11 8.41 -7.18 6.53
N ASN A 12 8.20 -6.41 7.59
CA ASN A 12 7.30 -6.79 8.67
C ASN A 12 5.86 -7.02 8.18
N PHE A 13 5.35 -6.14 7.31
CA PHE A 13 4.03 -6.34 6.72
C PHE A 13 3.99 -7.52 5.75
N SER A 14 5.10 -7.80 5.07
CA SER A 14 5.20 -8.99 4.21
C SER A 14 5.14 -10.29 5.01
N ASP A 15 5.78 -10.34 6.19
CA ASP A 15 5.69 -11.48 7.11
C ASP A 15 4.26 -11.64 7.67
N ALA A 16 3.60 -10.52 8.00
CA ALA A 16 2.21 -10.52 8.43
C ALA A 16 1.27 -11.07 7.34
N ILE A 17 1.45 -10.63 6.09
CA ILE A 17 0.71 -11.11 4.92
C ILE A 17 1.00 -12.59 4.62
N TYR A 18 2.24 -13.03 4.80
CA TYR A 18 2.60 -14.43 4.63
C TYR A 18 1.89 -15.31 5.67
N SER A 19 1.76 -14.82 6.90
CA SER A 19 1.08 -15.51 8.00
C SER A 19 -0.44 -15.50 7.84
N ASP A 20 -1.01 -14.38 7.40
CA ASP A 20 -2.43 -14.20 7.11
C ASP A 20 -2.61 -13.43 5.79
N ASN A 21 -2.94 -14.16 4.74
CA ASN A 21 -3.12 -13.59 3.41
C ASN A 21 -4.42 -12.78 3.24
N LEU A 22 -5.30 -12.78 4.25
CA LEU A 22 -6.54 -11.99 4.31
C LEU A 22 -6.39 -10.76 5.23
N PHE A 23 -5.18 -10.45 5.70
CA PHE A 23 -4.97 -9.30 6.57
C PHE A 23 -4.90 -8.00 5.77
N TYR A 24 -6.07 -7.45 5.41
CA TYR A 24 -6.20 -6.30 4.52
C TYR A 24 -5.49 -5.03 5.05
N GLU A 25 -5.43 -4.82 6.38
CA GLU A 25 -4.70 -3.70 6.97
C GLU A 25 -3.19 -3.80 6.75
N ALA A 26 -2.64 -5.02 6.70
CA ALA A 26 -1.22 -5.22 6.40
C ALA A 26 -0.90 -4.89 4.94
N TYR A 27 -1.78 -5.25 3.99
CA TYR A 27 -1.64 -4.82 2.60
C TYR A 27 -1.70 -3.30 2.49
N TYR A 28 -2.71 -2.66 3.10
CA TYR A 28 -2.79 -1.20 3.10
C TYR A 28 -1.54 -0.54 3.68
N SER A 29 -1.07 -1.00 4.85
CA SER A 29 0.09 -0.41 5.51
C SER A 29 1.38 -0.61 4.71
N ARG A 30 1.53 -1.75 4.03
CA ARG A 30 2.65 -1.99 3.11
C ARG A 30 2.56 -1.10 1.87
N GLY A 31 1.34 -0.87 1.35
CA GLY A 31 1.07 0.07 0.27
C GLY A 31 1.50 1.50 0.60
N VAL A 32 1.19 1.99 1.80
CA VAL A 32 1.64 3.31 2.29
C VAL A 32 3.17 3.40 2.36
N CYS A 33 3.84 2.33 2.81
CA CYS A 33 5.29 2.29 2.82
C CYS A 33 5.86 2.35 1.40
N TYR A 34 5.30 1.59 0.46
CA TYR A 34 5.72 1.63 -0.95
C TYR A 34 5.46 3.00 -1.59
N GLU A 35 4.34 3.64 -1.32
CA GLU A 35 4.04 4.99 -1.81
C GLU A 35 5.10 5.98 -1.30
N THR A 36 5.42 5.91 0.00
CA THR A 36 6.42 6.79 0.64
C THR A 36 7.83 6.57 0.07
N LEU A 37 8.15 5.33 -0.31
CA LEU A 37 9.39 4.96 -0.98
C LEU A 37 9.41 5.31 -2.48
N GLY A 38 8.31 5.84 -3.04
CA GLY A 38 8.18 6.16 -4.46
C GLY A 38 7.86 4.95 -5.35
N ASN A 39 7.62 3.78 -4.76
CA ASN A 39 7.28 2.54 -5.45
C ASN A 39 5.77 2.47 -5.78
N ILE A 40 5.31 3.43 -6.60
CA ILE A 40 3.89 3.67 -6.90
C ILE A 40 3.16 2.42 -7.42
N MET A 41 3.80 1.61 -8.28
CA MET A 41 3.18 0.39 -8.81
C MET A 41 2.90 -0.65 -7.73
N GLN A 42 3.81 -0.82 -6.76
CA GLN A 42 3.63 -1.78 -5.67
C GLN A 42 2.57 -1.28 -4.69
N ALA A 43 2.57 0.03 -4.40
CA ALA A 43 1.52 0.65 -3.58
C ALA A 43 0.12 0.41 -4.17
N GLU A 44 -0.04 0.61 -5.49
CA GLU A 44 -1.32 0.37 -6.17
C GLU A 44 -1.79 -1.08 -6.05
N VAL A 45 -0.89 -2.05 -6.19
CA VAL A 45 -1.22 -3.48 -6.06
C VAL A 45 -1.70 -3.80 -4.65
N ASP A 46 -0.97 -3.32 -3.63
CA ASP A 46 -1.30 -3.57 -2.23
C ASP A 46 -2.63 -2.91 -1.81
N TYR A 47 -2.90 -1.67 -2.23
CA TYR A 47 -4.19 -1.02 -1.97
C TYR A 47 -5.34 -1.76 -2.64
N LYS A 48 -5.19 -2.20 -3.90
CA LYS A 48 -6.22 -3.03 -4.56
C LYS A 48 -6.46 -4.33 -3.81
N ARG A 49 -5.40 -4.97 -3.34
CA ARG A 49 -5.53 -6.23 -2.60
C ARG A 49 -6.29 -6.05 -1.28
N ALA A 50 -6.04 -4.95 -0.57
CA ALA A 50 -6.81 -4.61 0.63
C ALA A 50 -8.31 -4.45 0.32
N ILE A 51 -8.65 -3.76 -0.78
CA ILE A 51 -10.05 -3.55 -1.22
C ILE A 51 -10.71 -4.87 -1.70
N GLU A 52 -9.94 -5.75 -2.34
CA GLU A 52 -10.44 -7.08 -2.76
C GLU A 52 -10.84 -7.94 -1.56
N ILE A 53 -10.12 -7.81 -0.44
CA ILE A 53 -10.38 -8.57 0.79
C ILE A 53 -11.49 -7.92 1.61
N ASP A 54 -11.42 -6.60 1.83
CA ASP A 54 -12.50 -5.82 2.43
C ASP A 54 -12.90 -4.66 1.50
N SER A 55 -14.01 -4.85 0.79
CA SER A 55 -14.54 -3.88 -0.16
C SER A 55 -15.04 -2.59 0.50
N ASN A 56 -15.22 -2.57 1.82
CA ASN A 56 -15.66 -1.40 2.57
C ASN A 56 -14.51 -0.67 3.27
N TYR A 57 -13.26 -1.09 3.03
CA TYR A 57 -12.10 -0.48 3.68
C TYR A 57 -11.77 0.89 3.08
N VAL A 58 -12.44 1.92 3.59
CA VAL A 58 -12.40 3.30 3.09
C VAL A 58 -10.98 3.83 2.93
N TYR A 59 -10.08 3.54 3.89
CA TYR A 59 -8.70 4.03 3.84
C TYR A 59 -7.93 3.54 2.60
N ALA A 60 -8.07 2.27 2.20
CA ALA A 60 -7.42 1.79 1.00
C ALA A 60 -8.05 2.34 -0.29
N ILE A 61 -9.37 2.59 -0.28
CA ILE A 61 -10.09 3.21 -1.40
C ILE A 61 -9.59 4.64 -1.60
N GLU A 62 -9.55 5.44 -0.54
CA GLU A 62 -9.06 6.81 -0.58
C GLU A 62 -7.60 6.88 -1.01
N ALA A 63 -6.73 6.05 -0.42
CA ALA A 63 -5.32 6.00 -0.79
C ALA A 63 -5.11 5.61 -2.25
N LEU A 64 -5.87 4.65 -2.79
CA LEU A 64 -5.80 4.28 -4.21
C LEU A 64 -6.26 5.41 -5.14
N LEU A 65 -7.31 6.15 -4.76
CA LEU A 65 -7.79 7.30 -5.53
C LEU A 65 -6.74 8.41 -5.56
N GLU A 66 -6.18 8.76 -4.40
CA GLU A 66 -5.13 9.76 -4.29
C GLU A 66 -3.87 9.38 -5.09
N LEU A 67 -3.42 8.13 -4.98
CA LEU A 67 -2.26 7.62 -5.70
C LEU A 67 -2.42 7.78 -7.21
N LYS A 68 -3.62 7.49 -7.75
CA LYS A 68 -3.92 7.62 -9.18
C LYS A 68 -3.96 9.07 -9.65
N GLU A 69 -4.56 9.97 -8.88
CA GLU A 69 -4.60 11.40 -9.20
C GLU A 69 -3.20 12.00 -9.20
N LYS A 70 -2.38 11.69 -8.18
CA LYS A 70 -0.96 12.08 -8.13
C LYS A 70 -0.21 11.58 -9.37
N ASN A 71 -0.28 10.28 -9.65
CA ASN A 71 0.44 9.67 -10.78
C ASN A 71 0.00 10.23 -12.15
N LYS A 72 -1.26 10.61 -12.31
CA LYS A 72 -1.77 11.28 -13.51
C LYS A 72 -1.19 12.69 -13.66
N ASN A 73 -1.10 13.44 -12.57
CA ASN A 73 -0.53 14.79 -12.57
C ASN A 73 0.98 14.81 -12.86
N TYR A 74 1.72 13.78 -12.46
CA TYR A 74 3.15 13.66 -12.77
C TYR A 74 3.45 13.23 -14.22
N LYS A 75 2.45 12.73 -14.96
CA LYS A 75 2.61 12.24 -16.34
C LYS A 75 2.21 13.27 -17.41
N ASN A 76 1.81 14.48 -17.00
CA ASN A 76 1.41 15.58 -17.87
C ASN A 76 2.46 16.68 -17.96
#